data_AF-A0A7Y5TE73-F1
#
_entry.id   AF-A0A7Y5TE73-F1
#
_cell.length_a   1.000
_cell.length_b   1.000
_cell.length_c   1.000
_cell.angle_alpha   90.00
_cell.angle_beta   90.00
_cell.angle_gamma   90.00
#
_symmetry.space_group_name_H-M   'P 1'
#
loop_
_entity.id
_entity.type
_entity.pdbx_description
1 polymer ?
#
loop_
_entity_poly.entity_id
_entity_poly.type
_entity_poly.pdbx_seq_one_letter_code
_entity_poly.pdbx_strand_id
1 'polypeptide(L)'
;MNTNVTLVTHHGSLVTFTGPVPDARTQPTEVPVSYPADSAVDAQTGSAPKRDRTHFLYIAVIVAMVAGIAVGALFPEFGKSLKPLGTGFVNLIKMMITPIIFCTIVLGIGSVRKAAQVGKVGGLALGYFITMSTVALGIGLVVGNIVKPGAGLNLTAEMAATGKQQVAKEAVTTVDFLLGLIPDTLVSALTSGSVLQALLIALLVGFALQKMGKAGEPILGGIKHLERLVFRLMAMVMWAAPVGAFGAMAALVGATGLKSLKSLGLLMFAFYVTCAIFVFIFLGAILKLTTGMNVFSLLKYLAREFLLILSTSSSESALPRLIAKMEHLGVSRPVVGITVPTGYSFNLDGTAIYLTMASLFIAEAM
;
A
#
# COMPACT_ATOMS: atom_id res chain seq x y z
N MET A 1 41.57 1.68 48.98
CA MET A 1 40.93 1.10 50.20
C MET A 1 40.02 -0.01 49.74
N ASN A 2 40.24 -1.25 50.17
CA ASN A 2 39.37 -2.38 49.83
C ASN A 2 38.27 -2.50 50.88
N THR A 3 37.01 -2.54 50.47
CA THR A 3 35.85 -2.71 51.36
C THR A 3 35.21 -4.08 51.09
N ASN A 4 34.92 -4.83 52.15
CA ASN A 4 34.24 -6.12 52.06
C ASN A 4 32.73 -5.89 51.92
N VAL A 5 32.11 -6.52 50.92
CA VAL A 5 30.65 -6.56 50.77
C VAL A 5 30.19 -8.00 50.90
N THR A 6 29.27 -8.23 51.83
CA THR A 6 28.69 -9.55 52.11
C THR A 6 27.22 -9.55 51.68
N LEU A 7 26.84 -10.47 50.79
CA LEU A 7 25.47 -10.62 50.33
C LEU A 7 24.87 -11.93 50.85
N VAL A 8 23.62 -11.86 51.30
CA VAL A 8 22.81 -13.01 51.74
C VAL A 8 21.99 -13.50 50.55
N THR A 9 22.15 -14.78 50.19
CA THR A 9 21.33 -15.40 49.13
C THR A 9 20.03 -15.96 49.70
N HIS A 10 19.03 -16.21 48.84
CA HIS A 10 17.69 -16.71 49.19
C HIS A 10 17.65 -18.08 49.91
N HIS A 11 18.80 -18.75 50.08
CA HIS A 11 18.97 -19.98 50.88
C HIS A 11 19.90 -19.81 52.10
N GLY A 12 20.13 -18.57 52.56
CA GLY A 12 20.79 -18.29 53.84
C GLY A 12 22.30 -18.53 53.89
N SER A 13 22.97 -18.74 52.75
CA SER A 13 24.43 -18.81 52.68
C SER A 13 25.03 -17.43 52.36
N LEU A 14 26.04 -17.05 53.16
CA LEU A 14 26.80 -15.80 53.06
C LEU A 14 28.05 -16.02 52.20
N VAL A 15 28.20 -15.23 51.13
CA VAL A 15 29.41 -15.19 50.31
C VAL A 15 30.01 -13.79 50.40
N THR A 16 31.31 -13.72 50.70
CA THR A 16 32.04 -12.44 50.87
C THR A 16 32.99 -12.24 49.70
N PHE A 17 32.90 -11.11 49.02
CA PHE A 17 33.80 -10.75 47.92
C PHE A 17 34.72 -9.59 48.33
N THR A 18 36.00 -9.74 47.97
CA THR A 18 37.05 -8.72 48.13
C THR A 18 37.49 -8.24 46.75
N GLY A 19 37.34 -6.94 46.47
CA GLY A 19 37.77 -6.35 45.20
C GLY A 19 37.74 -4.81 45.21
N PRO A 20 38.49 -4.15 44.31
CA PRO A 20 38.56 -2.69 44.24
C PRO A 20 37.25 -2.07 43.72
N VAL A 21 36.93 -0.87 44.22
CA VAL A 21 35.72 -0.10 43.84
C VAL A 21 35.76 0.24 42.34
N PRO A 22 34.72 -0.10 41.55
CA PRO A 22 34.66 0.27 40.14
C PRO A 22 34.45 1.79 40.00
N ASP A 23 35.24 2.41 39.12
CA ASP A 23 35.04 3.79 38.67
C ASP A 23 33.66 3.91 38.00
N ALA A 24 32.92 4.98 38.31
CA ALA A 24 31.53 5.19 37.91
C ALA A 24 31.35 5.50 36.39
N ARG A 25 32.33 5.17 35.55
CA ARG A 25 32.30 5.34 34.09
C ARG A 25 32.36 4.05 33.28
N THR A 26 32.28 2.89 33.91
CA THR A 26 32.26 1.61 33.18
C THR A 26 31.12 0.73 33.68
N GLN A 27 29.99 0.78 32.97
CA GLN A 27 28.93 -0.23 33.09
C GLN A 27 29.44 -1.56 32.50
N PRO A 28 29.05 -2.72 33.05
CA PRO A 28 29.39 -4.01 32.46
C PRO A 28 28.65 -4.15 31.13
N THR A 29 29.39 -4.26 30.05
CA THR A 29 28.86 -4.65 28.74
C THR A 29 28.24 -6.04 28.85
N GLU A 30 26.91 -6.12 28.86
CA GLU A 30 26.22 -7.31 28.40
C GLU A 30 26.77 -7.67 27.02
N VAL A 31 27.28 -8.88 26.85
CA VAL A 31 27.68 -9.39 25.53
C VAL A 31 26.40 -9.55 24.71
N PRO A 32 26.15 -8.71 23.69
CA PRO A 32 25.04 -8.94 22.80
C PRO A 32 25.47 -10.08 21.90
N VAL A 33 24.71 -11.17 21.87
CA VAL A 33 24.79 -12.13 20.76
C VAL A 33 24.31 -11.40 19.52
N SER A 34 25.24 -10.76 18.82
CA SER A 34 25.01 -10.03 17.59
C SER A 34 24.65 -11.02 16.50
N TYR A 35 23.37 -11.05 16.11
CA TYR A 35 23.00 -11.51 14.78
C TYR A 35 23.59 -10.51 13.78
N PRO A 36 24.36 -10.92 12.76
CA PRO A 36 24.85 -9.99 11.76
C PRO A 36 23.65 -9.45 10.98
N ALA A 37 23.25 -8.22 11.30
CA ALA A 37 22.39 -7.39 10.48
C ALA A 37 23.20 -6.92 9.26
N ASP A 38 23.62 -7.86 8.41
CA ASP A 38 24.11 -7.56 7.06
C ASP A 38 22.92 -7.33 6.12
N SER A 39 22.27 -6.20 6.37
CA SER A 39 21.48 -5.47 5.40
C SER A 39 21.69 -3.97 5.61
N ALA A 40 22.96 -3.58 5.77
CA ALA A 40 23.41 -2.23 5.48
C ALA A 40 24.16 -2.29 4.15
N VAL A 41 23.62 -1.57 3.17
CA VAL A 41 24.34 -1.19 1.96
C VAL A 41 25.65 -0.52 2.39
N ASP A 42 26.76 -1.02 1.86
CA ASP A 42 28.05 -0.33 1.76
C ASP A 42 28.68 0.18 3.07
N ALA A 43 29.28 -0.73 3.85
CA ALA A 43 30.45 -0.36 4.64
C ALA A 43 31.69 -0.39 3.73
N GLN A 44 31.94 0.68 2.96
CA GLN A 44 33.29 1.09 2.55
C GLN A 44 33.34 2.48 1.86
N THR A 45 34.14 3.36 2.46
CA THR A 45 34.82 4.56 1.92
C THR A 45 34.00 5.83 1.65
N GLY A 46 34.46 6.94 2.24
CA GLY A 46 33.83 8.26 2.19
C GLY A 46 33.74 8.84 0.78
N SER A 47 32.57 8.67 0.16
CA SER A 47 32.17 9.44 -1.01
C SER A 47 31.07 10.43 -0.62
N ALA A 48 31.18 11.66 -1.12
CA ALA A 48 30.24 12.76 -0.91
C ALA A 48 28.78 12.31 -1.13
N PRO A 49 27.78 12.93 -0.46
CA PRO A 49 26.40 12.45 -0.50
C PRO A 49 25.90 12.45 -1.94
N LYS A 50 25.72 11.24 -2.51
CA LYS A 50 25.19 11.07 -3.87
C LYS A 50 23.82 11.74 -3.91
N ARG A 51 23.73 12.83 -4.66
CA ARG A 51 22.52 13.63 -4.90
C ARG A 51 21.38 12.67 -5.27
N ASP A 52 20.34 12.64 -4.44
CA ASP A 52 19.26 11.66 -4.53
C ASP A 52 18.54 11.78 -5.88
N ARG A 53 18.87 10.88 -6.82
CA ARG A 53 18.28 10.83 -8.17
C ARG A 53 16.76 10.65 -8.12
N THR A 54 16.23 10.16 -7.01
CA THR A 54 14.79 9.97 -6.84
C THR A 54 14.02 11.28 -6.59
N HIS A 55 14.71 12.37 -6.25
CA HIS A 55 14.11 13.71 -6.18
C HIS A 55 13.85 14.31 -7.58
N PHE A 56 14.76 14.08 -8.53
CA PHE A 56 14.57 14.50 -9.93
C PHE A 56 13.40 13.76 -10.58
N LEU A 57 13.21 12.48 -10.28
CA LEU A 57 12.09 11.70 -10.79
C LEU A 57 10.73 12.27 -10.35
N TYR A 58 10.63 12.76 -9.11
CA TYR A 58 9.41 13.39 -8.60
C TYR A 58 9.05 14.67 -9.36
N ILE A 59 10.03 15.56 -9.55
CA ILE A 59 9.84 16.79 -10.31
C ILE A 59 9.45 16.45 -11.76
N ALA A 60 10.10 15.45 -12.36
CA ALA A 60 9.78 15.00 -13.71
C ALA A 60 8.33 14.49 -13.84
N VAL A 61 7.82 13.73 -12.86
CA VAL A 61 6.42 13.27 -12.87
C VAL A 61 5.46 14.46 -12.78
N ILE A 62 5.72 15.45 -11.92
CA ILE A 62 4.87 16.65 -11.81
C ILE A 62 4.86 17.43 -13.12
N VAL A 63 6.03 17.71 -13.67
CA VAL A 63 6.16 18.45 -14.94
C VAL A 63 5.46 17.70 -16.06
N ALA A 64 5.65 16.39 -16.14
CA ALA A 64 5.00 15.54 -17.14
C ALA A 64 3.48 15.49 -16.96
N MET A 65 2.98 15.44 -15.73
CA MET A 65 1.55 15.50 -15.41
C MET A 65 0.95 16.83 -15.87
N VAL A 66 1.56 17.97 -15.52
CA VAL A 66 1.12 19.31 -15.92
C VAL A 66 1.16 19.46 -17.44
N ALA A 67 2.22 18.99 -18.09
CA ALA A 67 2.32 18.98 -19.55
C ALA A 67 1.22 18.12 -20.19
N GLY A 68 0.91 16.96 -19.61
CA GLY A 68 -0.17 16.09 -20.07
C GLY A 68 -1.53 16.77 -19.98
N ILE A 69 -1.81 17.43 -18.86
CA ILE A 69 -3.03 18.23 -18.69
C ILE A 69 -3.12 19.34 -19.76
N ALA A 70 -2.03 20.07 -19.98
CA ALA A 70 -2.00 21.13 -21.00
C ALA A 70 -2.26 20.58 -22.41
N VAL A 71 -1.64 19.45 -22.77
CA VAL A 71 -1.86 18.79 -24.07
C VAL A 71 -3.29 18.28 -24.20
N GLY A 72 -3.84 17.63 -23.18
CA GLY A 72 -5.22 17.15 -23.19
C GLY A 72 -6.26 18.28 -23.27
N ALA A 73 -5.96 19.45 -22.69
CA ALA A 73 -6.83 20.62 -22.75
C ALA A 73 -6.76 21.38 -24.08
N LEU A 74 -5.55 21.57 -24.62
CA LEU A 74 -5.32 22.33 -25.86
C LEU A 74 -5.58 21.48 -27.12
N PHE A 75 -5.31 20.18 -27.07
CA PHE A 75 -5.44 19.24 -28.19
C PHE A 75 -6.19 17.97 -27.76
N PRO A 76 -7.53 18.02 -27.54
CA PRO A 76 -8.27 16.91 -26.92
C PRO A 76 -8.19 15.57 -27.67
N GLU A 77 -8.34 15.57 -28.99
CA GLU A 77 -8.25 14.33 -29.80
C GLU A 77 -6.86 13.70 -29.76
N PHE A 78 -5.81 14.54 -29.82
CA PHE A 78 -4.45 14.07 -29.63
C PHE A 78 -4.22 13.55 -28.21
N GLY A 79 -4.72 14.25 -27.19
CA GLY A 79 -4.65 13.82 -25.79
C GLY A 79 -5.26 12.43 -25.58
N LYS A 80 -6.47 12.19 -26.12
CA LYS A 80 -7.12 10.86 -26.10
C LYS A 80 -6.24 9.78 -26.72
N SER A 81 -5.56 10.09 -27.83
CA SER A 81 -4.67 9.15 -28.53
C SER A 81 -3.44 8.72 -27.70
N LEU A 82 -3.06 9.47 -26.66
CA LEU A 82 -1.93 9.18 -25.78
C LEU A 82 -2.26 8.17 -24.66
N LYS A 83 -3.51 7.71 -24.57
CA LYS A 83 -3.95 6.68 -23.60
C LYS A 83 -3.03 5.45 -23.52
N PRO A 84 -2.49 4.90 -24.63
CA PRO A 84 -1.62 3.73 -24.57
C PRO A 84 -0.36 3.93 -23.73
N LEU A 85 0.17 5.17 -23.63
CA LEU A 85 1.34 5.46 -22.79
C LEU A 85 1.03 5.26 -21.29
N GLY A 86 -0.13 5.77 -20.85
CA GLY A 86 -0.62 5.59 -19.48
C GLY A 86 -0.91 4.13 -19.18
N THR A 87 -1.66 3.46 -20.06
CA THR A 87 -1.98 2.03 -19.92
C THR A 87 -0.71 1.17 -19.90
N GLY A 88 0.24 1.44 -20.78
CA GLY A 88 1.51 0.71 -20.85
C GLY A 88 2.30 0.83 -19.55
N PHE A 89 2.39 2.03 -18.98
CA PHE A 89 3.05 2.22 -17.68
C PHE A 89 2.34 1.47 -16.55
N VAL A 90 1.00 1.55 -16.47
CA VAL A 90 0.24 0.80 -15.46
C VAL A 90 0.47 -0.71 -15.61
N ASN A 91 0.47 -1.23 -16.83
CA ASN A 91 0.72 -2.66 -17.10
C ASN A 91 2.14 -3.08 -16.67
N LEU A 92 3.15 -2.24 -16.90
CA LEU A 92 4.51 -2.50 -16.40
C LEU A 92 4.55 -2.59 -14.87
N ILE A 93 3.79 -1.74 -14.16
CA ILE A 93 3.71 -1.86 -12.70
C ILE A 93 2.93 -3.11 -12.28
N LYS A 94 1.78 -3.40 -12.90
CA LYS A 94 0.99 -4.61 -12.63
C LYS A 94 1.83 -5.88 -12.72
N MET A 95 2.68 -5.98 -13.74
CA MET A 95 3.63 -7.08 -13.93
C MET A 95 4.57 -7.27 -12.73
N MET A 96 4.93 -6.20 -12.02
CA MET A 96 5.83 -6.25 -10.86
C MET A 96 5.13 -6.58 -9.54
N ILE A 97 3.81 -6.38 -9.44
CA ILE A 97 3.08 -6.54 -8.17
C ILE A 97 3.17 -7.99 -7.66
N THR A 98 2.81 -8.95 -8.50
CA THR A 98 2.75 -10.36 -8.13
C THR A 98 4.09 -10.94 -7.62
N PRO A 99 5.23 -10.80 -8.33
CA PRO A 99 6.50 -11.31 -7.82
C PRO A 99 6.98 -10.58 -6.56
N ILE A 100 6.67 -9.28 -6.39
CA ILE A 100 7.01 -8.54 -5.18
C ILE A 100 6.24 -9.08 -3.98
N ILE A 101 4.91 -9.25 -4.13
CA ILE A 101 4.07 -9.78 -3.07
C ILE A 101 4.54 -11.18 -2.68
N PHE A 102 4.76 -12.05 -3.66
CA PHE A 102 5.22 -13.41 -3.42
C PHE A 102 6.52 -13.42 -2.61
N CYS A 103 7.55 -12.71 -3.06
CA CYS A 103 8.83 -12.67 -2.36
C CYS A 103 8.70 -12.06 -0.95
N THR A 104 7.99 -10.94 -0.83
CA THR A 104 7.83 -10.21 0.45
C THR A 104 7.11 -11.06 1.49
N ILE A 105 6.02 -11.72 1.10
CA ILE A 105 5.24 -12.58 1.99
C ILE A 105 6.01 -13.83 2.36
N VAL A 106 6.60 -14.52 1.39
CA VAL A 106 7.33 -15.78 1.66
C VAL A 106 8.51 -15.51 2.60
N LEU A 107 9.27 -14.43 2.37
CA LEU A 107 10.35 -14.03 3.28
C LEU A 107 9.83 -13.52 4.62
N GLY A 108 8.73 -12.78 4.63
CA GLY A 108 8.09 -12.30 5.84
C GLY A 108 7.67 -13.45 6.76
N ILE A 109 6.91 -14.40 6.24
CA ILE A 109 6.37 -15.52 7.03
C ILE A 109 7.42 -16.58 7.30
N GLY A 110 8.19 -16.96 6.27
CA GLY A 110 9.23 -17.98 6.37
C GLY A 110 10.34 -17.62 7.37
N SER A 111 10.56 -16.34 7.65
CA SER A 111 11.53 -15.87 8.66
C SER A 111 10.96 -15.73 10.08
N VAL A 112 9.64 -15.84 10.26
CA VAL A 112 8.97 -15.71 11.56
C VAL A 112 8.80 -17.08 12.20
N ARG A 113 9.22 -17.23 13.47
CA ARG A 113 9.12 -18.51 14.19
C ARG A 113 7.70 -18.90 14.60
N LYS A 114 6.74 -17.96 14.68
CA LYS A 114 5.39 -18.21 15.23
C LYS A 114 4.28 -17.88 14.23
N ALA A 115 3.67 -18.91 13.62
CA ALA A 115 2.56 -18.77 12.68
C ALA A 115 1.33 -18.05 13.29
N ALA A 116 1.09 -18.21 14.60
CA ALA A 116 0.01 -17.53 15.32
C ALA A 116 0.11 -15.99 15.24
N GLN A 117 1.33 -15.44 15.15
CA GLN A 117 1.54 -13.99 15.03
C GLN A 117 1.10 -13.48 13.65
N VAL A 118 1.32 -14.25 12.59
CA VAL A 118 0.92 -13.94 11.22
C VAL A 118 -0.61 -13.90 11.11
N GLY A 119 -1.29 -14.92 11.64
CA GLY A 119 -2.76 -14.97 11.68
C GLY A 119 -3.38 -13.81 12.48
N LYS A 120 -2.76 -13.44 13.62
CA LYS A 120 -3.21 -12.28 14.41
C LYS A 120 -3.11 -10.97 13.63
N VAL A 121 -2.01 -10.75 12.90
CA VAL A 121 -1.83 -9.55 12.08
C VAL A 121 -2.87 -9.49 10.95
N GLY A 122 -3.07 -10.59 10.22
CA GLY A 122 -4.08 -10.66 9.16
C GLY A 122 -5.50 -10.44 9.66
N GLY A 123 -5.88 -11.09 10.76
CA GLY A 123 -7.21 -10.91 11.37
C GLY A 123 -7.46 -9.49 11.88
N LEU A 124 -6.46 -8.88 12.52
CA LEU A 124 -6.56 -7.48 12.98
C LEU A 124 -6.67 -6.50 11.81
N ALA A 125 -5.95 -6.76 10.71
CA ALA A 125 -6.05 -5.97 9.49
C ALA A 125 -7.44 -6.08 8.85
N LEU A 126 -7.99 -7.29 8.71
CA LEU A 126 -9.33 -7.48 8.14
C LEU A 126 -10.43 -6.83 8.99
N GLY A 127 -10.34 -7.00 10.32
CA GLY A 127 -11.25 -6.31 11.25
C GLY A 127 -11.16 -4.79 11.14
N TYR A 128 -9.94 -4.25 11.00
CA TYR A 128 -9.72 -2.84 10.73
C TYR A 128 -10.34 -2.40 9.40
N PHE A 129 -10.12 -3.14 8.30
CA PHE A 129 -10.64 -2.80 6.97
C PHE A 129 -12.17 -2.77 6.94
N ILE A 130 -12.84 -3.80 7.47
CA ILE A 130 -14.31 -3.84 7.53
C ILE A 130 -14.85 -2.66 8.35
N THR A 131 -14.20 -2.34 9.46
CA THR A 131 -14.61 -1.22 10.32
C THR A 131 -14.47 0.11 9.56
N MET A 132 -13.30 0.35 8.95
CA MET A 132 -13.03 1.60 8.25
C MET A 132 -13.87 1.79 7.00
N SER A 133 -14.10 0.73 6.22
CA SER A 133 -15.01 0.78 5.08
C SER A 133 -16.46 1.02 5.51
N THR A 134 -16.90 0.48 6.65
CA THR A 134 -18.22 0.78 7.22
C THR A 134 -18.34 2.25 7.63
N VAL A 135 -17.30 2.80 8.27
CA VAL A 135 -17.23 4.23 8.60
C VAL A 135 -17.25 5.08 7.33
N ALA A 136 -16.50 4.69 6.30
CA ALA A 136 -16.44 5.38 5.00
C ALA A 136 -17.83 5.41 4.32
N LEU A 137 -18.55 4.29 4.29
CA LEU A 137 -19.94 4.20 3.83
C LEU A 137 -20.84 5.14 4.64
N GLY A 138 -20.75 5.10 5.97
CA GLY A 138 -21.58 5.92 6.86
C GLY A 138 -21.38 7.42 6.63
N ILE A 139 -20.14 7.89 6.47
CA ILE A 139 -19.87 9.30 6.19
C ILE A 139 -20.33 9.67 4.77
N GLY A 140 -20.10 8.80 3.78
CA GLY A 140 -20.61 8.99 2.41
C GLY A 140 -22.14 9.15 2.40
N LEU A 141 -22.85 8.35 3.20
CA LEU A 141 -24.30 8.44 3.37
C LEU A 141 -24.69 9.78 4.02
N VAL A 142 -24.04 10.17 5.12
CA VAL A 142 -24.34 11.42 5.84
C VAL A 142 -24.11 12.63 4.94
N VAL A 143 -22.94 12.74 4.31
CA VAL A 143 -22.62 13.88 3.45
C VAL A 143 -23.49 13.89 2.19
N GLY A 144 -23.72 12.73 1.57
CA GLY A 144 -24.60 12.61 0.41
C GLY A 144 -26.02 13.09 0.69
N ASN A 145 -26.61 12.71 1.84
CA ASN A 145 -27.95 13.16 2.23
C ASN A 145 -28.03 14.66 2.58
N ILE A 146 -26.92 15.27 3.03
CA ILE A 146 -26.85 16.71 3.30
C ILE A 146 -26.74 17.50 2.00
N VAL A 147 -25.82 17.09 1.11
CA VAL A 147 -25.53 17.80 -0.14
C VAL A 147 -26.63 17.61 -1.17
N LYS A 148 -27.27 16.44 -1.17
CA LYS A 148 -28.27 16.01 -2.16
C LYS A 148 -27.76 16.21 -3.59
N PRO A 149 -26.67 15.54 -3.97
CA PRO A 149 -25.96 15.84 -5.21
C PRO A 149 -26.80 15.55 -6.48
N GLY A 150 -27.87 14.76 -6.38
CA GLY A 150 -28.78 14.46 -7.49
C GLY A 150 -30.04 15.35 -7.53
N ALA A 151 -30.27 16.19 -6.52
CA ALA A 151 -31.46 17.02 -6.46
C ALA A 151 -31.55 18.00 -7.64
N GLY A 152 -32.69 17.98 -8.34
CA GLY A 152 -32.94 18.85 -9.50
C GLY A 152 -32.45 18.29 -10.84
N LEU A 153 -31.88 17.09 -10.86
CA LEU A 153 -31.63 16.34 -12.08
C LEU A 153 -32.83 15.44 -12.37
N ASN A 154 -33.28 15.41 -13.63
CA ASN A 154 -34.32 14.49 -14.09
C ASN A 154 -33.67 13.53 -15.08
N LEU A 155 -33.29 12.33 -14.62
CA LEU A 155 -32.82 11.28 -15.51
C LEU A 155 -33.98 10.82 -16.39
N THR A 156 -33.78 10.78 -17.71
CA THR A 156 -34.81 10.26 -18.61
C THR A 156 -34.93 8.74 -18.46
N ALA A 157 -36.11 8.19 -18.71
CA ALA A 157 -36.35 6.74 -18.67
C ALA A 157 -35.40 5.95 -19.61
N GLU A 158 -34.96 6.58 -20.69
CA GLU A 158 -34.00 6.04 -21.65
C GLU A 158 -32.59 5.90 -21.04
N MET A 159 -32.11 6.91 -20.31
CA MET A 159 -30.83 6.84 -19.59
C MET A 159 -30.82 5.77 -18.49
N ALA A 160 -31.94 5.63 -17.76
CA ALA A 160 -32.10 4.58 -16.75
C ALA A 160 -32.10 3.18 -17.37
N ALA A 161 -32.70 3.02 -18.56
CA ALA A 161 -32.70 1.74 -19.30
C ALA A 161 -31.30 1.35 -19.78
N THR A 162 -30.49 2.31 -20.27
CA THR A 162 -29.08 2.07 -20.63
C THR A 162 -28.24 1.64 -19.41
N GLY A 163 -28.44 2.28 -18.26
CA GLY A 163 -27.76 1.91 -17.02
C GLY A 163 -28.08 0.48 -16.56
N LYS A 164 -29.36 0.07 -16.63
CA LYS A 164 -29.78 -1.31 -16.28
C LYS A 164 -29.13 -2.38 -17.16
N GLN A 165 -28.93 -2.11 -18.45
CA GLN A 165 -28.24 -3.03 -19.35
C GLN A 165 -26.75 -3.22 -19.00
N GLN A 166 -26.11 -2.25 -18.34
CA GLN A 166 -24.71 -2.37 -17.91
C GLN A 166 -24.54 -3.20 -16.63
N VAL A 167 -25.56 -3.29 -15.77
CA VAL A 167 -25.55 -4.06 -14.52
C VAL A 167 -25.81 -5.56 -14.75
N ALA A 168 -26.42 -5.93 -15.88
CA ALA A 168 -26.81 -7.31 -16.19
C ALA A 168 -25.64 -8.29 -16.43
N LYS A 169 -24.38 -7.84 -16.36
CA LYS A 169 -23.19 -8.69 -16.49
C LYS A 169 -22.62 -9.02 -15.11
N GLU A 170 -23.03 -10.18 -14.62
CA GLU A 170 -22.43 -11.00 -13.55
C GLU A 170 -22.37 -10.37 -12.15
N ALA A 171 -23.43 -10.59 -11.36
CA ALA A 171 -23.30 -10.60 -9.92
C ALA A 171 -22.45 -11.81 -9.52
N VAL A 172 -21.17 -11.58 -9.21
CA VAL A 172 -20.28 -12.60 -8.65
C VAL A 172 -20.83 -13.00 -7.27
N THR A 173 -21.21 -14.26 -7.10
CA THR A 173 -21.69 -14.72 -5.80
C THR A 173 -20.54 -14.77 -4.80
N THR A 174 -20.85 -14.70 -3.50
CA THR A 174 -19.83 -14.86 -2.45
C THR A 174 -19.08 -16.19 -2.58
N VAL A 175 -19.77 -17.24 -3.01
CA VAL A 175 -19.16 -18.56 -3.24
C VAL A 175 -18.19 -18.51 -4.41
N ASP A 176 -18.58 -17.93 -5.54
CA ASP A 176 -17.71 -17.79 -6.72
C ASP A 176 -16.47 -16.94 -6.41
N PHE A 177 -16.63 -15.87 -5.63
CA PHE A 177 -15.51 -15.06 -5.16
C PHE A 177 -14.53 -15.88 -4.31
N LEU A 178 -15.02 -16.65 -3.33
CA LEU A 178 -14.18 -17.48 -2.46
C LEU A 178 -13.46 -18.60 -3.23
N LEU A 179 -14.16 -19.25 -4.15
CA LEU A 179 -13.57 -20.28 -5.01
C LEU A 179 -12.55 -19.67 -5.98
N GLY A 180 -12.81 -18.46 -6.49
CA GLY A 180 -11.89 -17.71 -7.35
C GLY A 180 -10.57 -17.28 -6.67
N LEU A 181 -10.48 -17.37 -5.34
CA LEU A 181 -9.23 -17.17 -4.61
C LEU A 181 -8.24 -18.32 -4.83
N ILE A 182 -8.74 -19.52 -5.16
CA ILE A 182 -7.92 -20.69 -5.39
C ILE A 182 -7.46 -20.67 -6.86
N PRO A 183 -6.16 -20.53 -7.15
CA PRO A 183 -5.65 -20.57 -8.51
C PRO A 183 -5.70 -21.99 -9.08
N ASP A 184 -5.81 -22.12 -10.40
CA ASP A 184 -5.81 -23.43 -11.07
C ASP A 184 -4.52 -24.24 -10.81
N THR A 185 -3.39 -23.55 -10.64
CA THR A 185 -2.09 -24.14 -10.35
C THR A 185 -1.28 -23.24 -9.40
N LEU A 186 -0.26 -23.79 -8.76
CA LEU A 186 0.66 -23.00 -7.92
C LEU A 186 1.32 -21.84 -8.69
N VAL A 187 1.65 -22.06 -9.97
CA VAL A 187 2.36 -21.08 -10.80
C VAL A 187 1.41 -20.08 -11.44
N SER A 188 0.15 -20.47 -11.73
CA SER A 188 -0.82 -19.55 -12.34
C SER A 188 -1.19 -18.39 -11.41
N ALA A 189 -1.11 -18.55 -10.10
CA ALA A 189 -1.22 -17.43 -9.16
C ALA A 189 -0.17 -16.34 -9.40
N LEU A 190 0.98 -16.70 -9.97
CA LEU A 190 2.06 -15.77 -10.28
C LEU A 190 1.87 -15.05 -11.63
N THR A 191 0.99 -15.57 -12.49
CA THR A 191 0.80 -15.09 -13.87
C THR A 191 -0.61 -14.57 -14.17
N SER A 192 -1.61 -14.91 -13.33
CA SER A 192 -3.02 -14.55 -13.53
C SER A 192 -3.32 -13.07 -13.34
N GLY A 193 -2.41 -12.31 -12.74
CA GLY A 193 -2.61 -10.91 -12.37
C GLY A 193 -3.51 -10.71 -11.15
N SER A 194 -4.00 -11.80 -10.53
CA SER A 194 -4.79 -11.72 -9.29
C SER A 194 -3.88 -11.57 -8.07
N VAL A 195 -3.94 -10.39 -7.45
CA VAL A 195 -3.21 -10.08 -6.22
C VAL A 195 -3.59 -11.04 -5.08
N LEU A 196 -4.87 -11.43 -4.98
CA LEU A 196 -5.37 -12.33 -3.94
C LEU A 196 -4.85 -13.76 -4.13
N GLN A 197 -4.84 -14.26 -5.36
CA GLN A 197 -4.29 -15.59 -5.64
C GLN A 197 -2.79 -15.64 -5.34
N ALA A 198 -2.04 -14.61 -5.75
CA ALA A 198 -0.63 -14.47 -5.43
C ALA A 198 -0.37 -14.47 -3.92
N LEU A 199 -1.19 -13.73 -3.16
CA LEU A 199 -1.12 -13.66 -1.70
C LEU A 199 -1.42 -15.02 -1.05
N LEU A 200 -2.45 -15.74 -1.50
CA LEU A 200 -2.79 -17.08 -0.99
C LEU A 200 -1.63 -18.06 -1.16
N ILE A 201 -1.07 -18.16 -2.37
CA ILE A 201 0.05 -19.07 -2.63
C ILE A 201 1.30 -18.64 -1.85
N ALA A 202 1.58 -17.34 -1.77
CA ALA A 202 2.72 -16.85 -0.99
C ALA A 202 2.59 -17.20 0.51
N LEU A 203 1.38 -17.10 1.08
CA LEU A 203 1.09 -17.52 2.45
C LEU A 203 1.37 -19.01 2.64
N LEU A 204 0.82 -19.87 1.77
CA LEU A 204 1.00 -21.32 1.85
C LEU A 204 2.48 -21.73 1.75
N VAL A 205 3.20 -21.15 0.79
CA VAL A 205 4.65 -21.38 0.61
C VAL A 205 5.43 -20.88 1.82
N GLY A 206 5.10 -19.69 2.33
CA GLY A 206 5.73 -19.13 3.54
C GLY A 206 5.56 -20.03 4.76
N PHE A 207 4.35 -20.52 5.02
CA PHE A 207 4.10 -21.46 6.13
C PHE A 207 4.76 -22.81 5.92
N ALA A 208 4.81 -23.33 4.69
CA ALA A 208 5.49 -24.58 4.38
C ALA A 208 7.00 -24.47 4.66
N LEU A 209 7.65 -23.40 4.19
CA LEU A 209 9.08 -23.14 4.44
C LEU A 209 9.37 -22.93 5.94
N GLN A 210 8.49 -22.22 6.64
CA GLN A 210 8.59 -22.07 8.09
C GLN A 210 8.58 -23.43 8.80
N LYS A 211 7.71 -24.35 8.37
CA LYS A 211 7.60 -25.70 8.94
C LYS A 211 8.77 -26.61 8.56
N MET A 212 9.42 -26.38 7.41
CA MET A 212 10.63 -27.10 6.99
C MET A 212 11.86 -26.75 7.85
N GLY A 213 11.84 -25.63 8.59
CA GLY A 213 12.95 -25.22 9.45
C GLY A 213 14.25 -25.04 8.65
N LYS A 214 15.35 -25.62 9.12
CA LYS A 214 16.69 -25.49 8.50
C LYS A 214 16.71 -25.94 7.04
N ALA A 215 15.92 -26.95 6.67
CA ALA A 215 15.85 -27.43 5.29
C ALA A 215 15.26 -26.39 4.32
N GLY A 216 14.49 -25.42 4.82
CA GLY A 216 13.93 -24.33 4.03
C GLY A 216 14.86 -23.12 3.84
N GLU A 217 15.96 -23.02 4.61
CA GLU A 217 16.86 -21.86 4.59
C GLU A 217 17.47 -21.58 3.19
N PRO A 218 17.93 -22.59 2.42
CA PRO A 218 18.46 -22.34 1.07
C PRO A 218 17.40 -21.77 0.12
N ILE A 219 16.14 -22.20 0.26
CA ILE A 219 15.02 -21.71 -0.55
C ILE A 219 14.73 -20.25 -0.19
N LEU A 220 14.67 -19.92 1.10
CA LEU A 220 14.52 -18.53 1.55
C LEU A 220 15.68 -17.65 1.06
N GLY A 221 16.91 -18.17 1.06
CA GLY A 221 18.07 -17.49 0.46
C GLY A 221 17.86 -17.17 -1.02
N GLY A 222 17.44 -18.16 -1.82
CA GLY A 222 17.12 -17.98 -3.23
C GLY A 222 16.02 -16.93 -3.47
N ILE A 223 14.94 -16.98 -2.68
CA ILE A 223 13.84 -16.01 -2.77
C ILE A 223 14.32 -14.60 -2.37
N LYS A 224 15.23 -14.47 -1.41
CA LYS A 224 15.84 -13.18 -1.04
C LYS A 224 16.66 -12.58 -2.19
N HIS A 225 17.36 -13.40 -2.96
CA HIS A 225 18.04 -12.92 -4.17
C HIS A 225 17.06 -12.50 -5.25
N LEU A 226 16.00 -13.28 -5.47
CA LEU A 226 14.92 -12.94 -6.39
C LEU A 226 14.24 -11.62 -6.01
N GLU A 227 13.93 -11.42 -4.73
CA GLU A 227 13.35 -10.18 -4.20
C GLU A 227 14.20 -8.95 -4.57
N ARG A 228 15.51 -9.04 -4.33
CA ARG A 228 16.45 -7.95 -4.67
C ARG A 228 16.45 -7.65 -6.17
N LEU A 229 16.42 -8.69 -7.01
CA LEU A 229 16.30 -8.54 -8.46
C LEU A 229 15.00 -7.83 -8.83
N VAL A 230 13.86 -8.28 -8.28
CA VAL A 230 12.54 -7.73 -8.57
C VAL A 230 12.43 -6.27 -8.13
N PHE A 231 12.94 -5.90 -6.94
CA PHE A 231 12.98 -4.48 -6.53
C PHE A 231 13.89 -3.64 -7.43
N ARG A 232 14.97 -4.21 -7.97
CA ARG A 232 15.83 -3.50 -8.92
C ARG A 232 15.14 -3.30 -10.27
N LEU A 233 14.40 -4.30 -10.76
CA LEU A 233 13.53 -4.16 -11.95
C LEU A 233 12.48 -3.07 -11.73
N MET A 234 11.81 -3.08 -10.58
CA MET A 234 10.84 -2.05 -10.21
C MET A 234 11.47 -0.64 -10.25
N ALA A 235 12.66 -0.48 -9.66
CA ALA A 235 13.37 0.80 -9.68
C ALA A 235 13.70 1.28 -11.12
N MET A 236 13.95 0.37 -12.06
CA MET A 236 14.16 0.71 -13.47
C MET A 236 12.86 1.12 -14.17
N VAL A 237 11.79 0.33 -14.01
CA VAL A 237 10.45 0.62 -14.56
C VAL A 237 9.95 1.99 -14.10
N MET A 238 10.26 2.38 -12.86
CA MET A 238 9.87 3.67 -12.31
C MET A 238 10.40 4.89 -13.09
N TRP A 239 11.47 4.76 -13.88
CA TRP A 239 11.94 5.85 -14.75
C TRP A 239 11.00 6.13 -15.92
N ALA A 240 10.12 5.19 -16.27
CA ALA A 240 9.06 5.41 -17.26
C ALA A 240 7.84 6.16 -16.68
N ALA A 241 7.78 6.37 -15.35
CA ALA A 241 6.63 7.00 -14.69
C ALA A 241 6.26 8.39 -15.23
N PRO A 242 7.19 9.30 -15.56
CA PRO A 242 6.83 10.59 -16.14
C PRO A 242 6.09 10.45 -17.48
N VAL A 243 6.54 9.53 -18.34
CA VAL A 243 5.90 9.27 -19.65
C VAL A 243 4.49 8.69 -19.46
N GLY A 244 4.35 7.74 -18.52
CA GLY A 244 3.04 7.18 -18.15
C GLY A 244 2.08 8.24 -17.61
N ALA A 245 2.56 9.08 -16.68
CA ALA A 245 1.79 10.17 -16.08
C ALA A 245 1.33 11.20 -17.11
N PHE A 246 2.22 11.59 -18.04
CA PHE A 246 1.89 12.49 -19.14
C PHE A 246 0.76 11.92 -20.01
N GLY A 247 0.92 10.70 -20.51
CA GLY A 247 -0.07 10.10 -21.41
C GLY A 247 -1.41 9.81 -20.74
N ALA A 248 -1.40 9.36 -19.48
CA ALA A 248 -2.61 9.13 -18.70
C ALA A 248 -3.40 10.43 -18.47
N MET A 249 -2.73 11.51 -18.07
CA MET A 249 -3.40 12.80 -17.86
C MET A 249 -3.87 13.45 -19.16
N ALA A 250 -3.08 13.39 -20.22
CA ALA A 250 -3.50 13.89 -21.53
C ALA A 250 -4.75 13.18 -22.04
N ALA A 251 -4.81 11.85 -21.87
CA ALA A 251 -5.97 11.05 -22.24
C ALA A 251 -7.19 11.34 -21.36
N LEU A 252 -6.99 11.46 -20.04
CA LEU A 252 -8.07 11.77 -19.10
C LEU A 252 -8.71 13.12 -19.43
N VAL A 253 -7.91 14.18 -19.53
CA VAL A 253 -8.39 15.54 -19.80
C VAL A 253 -8.98 15.65 -21.20
N GLY A 254 -8.34 15.05 -22.21
CA GLY A 254 -8.85 15.04 -23.58
C GLY A 254 -10.18 14.29 -23.71
N ALA A 255 -10.38 13.21 -22.96
CA ALA A 255 -11.61 12.41 -22.98
C ALA A 255 -12.77 13.05 -22.21
N THR A 256 -12.51 13.54 -20.99
CA THR A 256 -13.56 14.04 -20.11
C THR A 256 -13.99 15.46 -20.47
N GLY A 257 -13.09 16.29 -20.99
CA GLY A 257 -13.34 17.70 -21.31
C GLY A 257 -13.69 18.54 -20.08
N LEU A 258 -13.34 19.83 -20.10
CA LEU A 258 -13.63 20.76 -18.99
C LEU A 258 -15.14 20.98 -18.75
N LYS A 259 -16.00 20.68 -19.73
CA LYS A 259 -17.46 20.89 -19.66
C LYS A 259 -18.23 19.80 -18.91
N SER A 260 -17.84 18.52 -19.00
CA SER A 260 -18.52 17.42 -18.32
C SER A 260 -18.37 17.51 -16.79
N LEU A 261 -17.29 18.15 -16.33
CA LEU A 261 -17.01 18.40 -14.92
C LEU A 261 -18.00 19.38 -14.27
N LYS A 262 -18.69 20.24 -15.04
CA LYS A 262 -19.70 21.16 -14.50
C LYS A 262 -20.97 20.43 -14.08
N SER A 263 -21.48 19.51 -14.90
CA SER A 263 -22.75 18.81 -14.63
C SER A 263 -22.66 17.80 -13.50
N LEU A 264 -21.46 17.25 -13.23
CA LEU A 264 -21.19 16.37 -12.09
C LEU A 264 -20.42 17.08 -10.96
N GLY A 265 -20.25 18.39 -11.07
CA GLY A 265 -19.33 19.16 -10.23
C GLY A 265 -19.70 19.12 -8.76
N LEU A 266 -21.00 19.17 -8.44
CA LEU A 266 -21.50 19.09 -7.07
C LEU A 266 -21.20 17.73 -6.43
N LEU A 267 -21.49 16.63 -7.14
CA LEU A 267 -21.19 15.27 -6.67
C LEU A 267 -19.67 15.08 -6.46
N MET A 268 -18.86 15.52 -7.41
CA MET A 268 -17.39 15.42 -7.33
C MET A 268 -16.82 16.26 -6.20
N PHE A 269 -17.29 17.49 -6.02
CA PHE A 269 -16.88 18.35 -4.92
C PHE A 269 -17.22 17.71 -3.58
N ALA A 270 -18.46 17.25 -3.42
CA ALA A 270 -18.91 16.59 -2.19
C ALA A 270 -18.11 15.31 -1.90
N PHE A 271 -17.81 14.52 -2.94
CA PHE A 271 -16.95 13.34 -2.83
C PHE A 271 -15.56 13.69 -2.30
N TYR A 272 -14.87 14.67 -2.91
CA TYR A 272 -13.53 15.06 -2.47
C TYR A 272 -13.51 15.67 -1.07
N VAL A 273 -14.51 16.47 -0.70
CA VAL A 273 -14.67 16.98 0.66
C VAL A 273 -14.85 15.82 1.65
N THR A 274 -15.68 14.84 1.30
CA THR A 274 -15.89 13.64 2.13
C THR A 274 -14.61 12.83 2.29
N CYS A 275 -13.85 12.62 1.21
CA CYS A 275 -12.54 11.97 1.28
C CYS A 275 -11.57 12.74 2.18
N ALA A 276 -11.54 14.08 2.10
CA ALA A 276 -10.70 14.90 2.95
C ALA A 276 -11.09 14.76 4.44
N ILE A 277 -12.38 14.82 4.75
CA ILE A 277 -12.91 14.56 6.10
C ILE A 277 -12.46 13.18 6.59
N PHE A 278 -12.66 12.13 5.78
CA PHE A 278 -12.27 10.78 6.14
C PHE A 278 -10.76 10.63 6.40
N VAL A 279 -9.92 11.16 5.50
CA VAL A 279 -8.46 11.05 5.60
C VAL A 279 -7.90 11.85 6.78
N PHE A 280 -8.30 13.11 6.94
CA PHE A 280 -7.69 14.00 7.93
C PHE A 280 -8.29 13.82 9.33
N ILE A 281 -9.60 13.53 9.42
CA ILE A 281 -10.26 13.36 10.72
C ILE A 281 -10.16 11.91 11.17
N PHE A 282 -10.67 10.95 10.41
CA PHE A 282 -10.76 9.56 10.87
C PHE A 282 -9.41 8.85 10.79
N LEU A 283 -8.81 8.75 9.61
CA LEU A 283 -7.50 8.11 9.45
C LEU A 283 -6.41 8.88 10.21
N GLY A 284 -6.46 10.21 10.16
CA GLY A 284 -5.53 11.07 10.89
C GLY A 284 -5.61 10.91 12.41
N ALA A 285 -6.82 10.83 12.98
CA ALA A 285 -6.99 10.57 14.40
C ALA A 285 -6.47 9.17 14.78
N ILE A 286 -6.85 8.13 14.05
CA ILE A 286 -6.40 6.76 14.35
C ILE A 286 -4.88 6.66 14.26
N LEU A 287 -4.27 7.22 13.21
CA LEU A 287 -2.81 7.21 13.06
C LEU A 287 -2.14 7.91 14.24
N LYS A 288 -2.62 9.09 14.63
CA LYS A 288 -2.06 9.87 15.75
C LYS A 288 -2.24 9.16 17.09
N LEU A 289 -3.40 8.56 17.34
CA LEU A 289 -3.70 7.87 18.60
C LEU A 289 -2.91 6.57 18.76
N THR A 290 -2.67 5.84 17.66
CA THR A 290 -2.01 4.52 17.70
C THR A 290 -0.50 4.59 17.57
N THR A 291 0.03 5.53 16.78
CA THR A 291 1.47 5.61 16.47
C THR A 291 2.13 6.90 16.94
N GLY A 292 1.35 7.91 17.36
CA GLY A 292 1.85 9.26 17.62
C GLY A 292 2.21 10.05 16.35
N MET A 293 2.14 9.44 15.16
CA MET A 293 2.49 10.11 13.91
C MET A 293 1.39 11.05 13.42
N ASN A 294 1.81 12.17 12.84
CA ASN A 294 0.91 13.09 12.16
C ASN A 294 0.61 12.59 10.72
N VAL A 295 -0.66 12.66 10.31
CA VAL A 295 -1.10 12.32 8.94
C VAL A 295 -0.35 13.12 7.88
N PHE A 296 -0.07 14.40 8.13
CA PHE A 296 0.67 15.23 7.19
C PHE A 296 2.11 14.74 6.96
N SER A 297 2.75 14.18 7.99
CA SER A 297 4.08 13.60 7.88
C SER A 297 4.06 12.35 7.00
N LEU A 298 3.04 11.49 7.17
CA LEU A 298 2.85 10.31 6.34
C LEU A 298 2.55 10.69 4.88
N LEU A 299 1.67 11.67 4.66
CA LEU A 299 1.36 12.19 3.33
C LEU A 299 2.61 12.77 2.64
N LYS A 300 3.46 13.51 3.38
CA LYS A 300 4.72 14.04 2.84
C LYS A 300 5.69 12.92 2.47
N TYR A 301 5.79 11.88 3.30
CA TYR A 301 6.64 10.72 3.03
C TYR A 301 6.19 9.94 1.79
N LEU A 302 4.87 9.80 1.60
CA LEU A 302 4.23 9.07 0.50
C LEU A 302 3.80 9.96 -0.69
N ALA A 303 4.19 11.24 -0.71
CA ALA A 303 3.73 12.21 -1.71
C ALA A 303 3.99 11.75 -3.15
N ARG A 304 5.10 11.03 -3.36
CA ARG A 304 5.49 10.50 -4.68
C ARG A 304 4.53 9.41 -5.16
N GLU A 305 4.07 8.57 -4.25
CA GLU A 305 3.13 7.50 -4.52
C GLU A 305 1.73 8.06 -4.77
N PHE A 306 1.29 9.04 -3.98
CA PHE A 306 0.00 9.70 -4.21
C PHE A 306 -0.07 10.43 -5.55
N LEU A 307 0.99 11.15 -5.94
CA LEU A 307 1.05 11.78 -7.25
C LEU A 307 1.05 10.76 -8.39
N LEU A 308 1.70 9.61 -8.20
CA LEU A 308 1.69 8.54 -9.19
C LEU A 308 0.27 7.99 -9.35
N ILE A 309 -0.40 7.67 -8.23
CA ILE A 309 -1.79 7.18 -8.23
C ILE A 309 -2.71 8.18 -8.90
N LEU A 310 -2.58 9.47 -8.58
CA LEU A 310 -3.35 10.53 -9.20
C LEU A 310 -3.10 10.56 -10.71
N SER A 311 -1.84 10.53 -11.12
CA SER A 311 -1.42 10.60 -12.52
C SER A 311 -1.91 9.42 -13.36
N THR A 312 -1.89 8.21 -12.79
CA THR A 312 -2.24 6.98 -13.51
C THR A 312 -3.67 6.53 -13.25
N SER A 313 -4.40 7.21 -12.35
CA SER A 313 -5.72 6.83 -11.87
C SER A 313 -5.80 5.36 -11.39
N SER A 314 -4.73 4.85 -10.78
CA SER A 314 -4.64 3.44 -10.37
C SER A 314 -3.81 3.28 -9.10
N SER A 315 -4.43 2.78 -8.03
CA SER A 315 -3.77 2.50 -6.75
C SER A 315 -2.70 1.40 -6.86
N GLU A 316 -2.84 0.51 -7.85
CA GLU A 316 -1.88 -0.57 -8.15
C GLU A 316 -0.49 -0.02 -8.50
N SER A 317 -0.45 1.14 -9.15
CA SER A 317 0.78 1.77 -9.63
C SER A 317 1.78 2.08 -8.51
N ALA A 318 1.29 2.25 -7.28
CA ALA A 318 2.11 2.61 -6.12
C ALA A 318 2.42 1.41 -5.20
N LEU A 319 1.73 0.28 -5.36
CA LEU A 319 1.78 -0.84 -4.41
C LEU A 319 3.22 -1.35 -4.18
N PRO A 320 4.05 -1.60 -5.23
CA PRO A 320 5.45 -1.98 -5.05
C PRO A 320 6.27 -1.01 -4.19
N ARG A 321 6.11 0.29 -4.44
CA ARG A 321 6.84 1.34 -3.74
C ARG A 321 6.34 1.52 -2.33
N LEU A 322 5.03 1.36 -2.10
CA LEU A 322 4.44 1.42 -0.79
C LEU A 322 5.01 0.32 0.12
N ILE A 323 5.08 -0.93 -0.37
CA ILE A 323 5.72 -2.04 0.37
C ILE A 323 7.16 -1.67 0.76
N ALA A 324 7.98 -1.28 -0.22
CA ALA A 324 9.37 -0.92 0.05
C ALA A 324 9.51 0.25 1.03
N LYS A 325 8.65 1.26 0.94
CA LYS A 325 8.68 2.43 1.83
C LYS A 325 8.21 2.15 3.24
N MET A 326 7.24 1.26 3.41
CA MET A 326 6.78 0.86 4.74
C MET A 326 7.85 0.03 5.45
N GLU A 327 8.55 -0.86 4.73
CA GLU A 327 9.72 -1.55 5.27
C GLU A 327 10.83 -0.57 5.66
N HIS A 328 11.13 0.40 4.79
CA HIS A 328 12.12 1.44 5.09
C HIS A 328 11.73 2.31 6.30
N LEU A 329 10.44 2.50 6.55
CA LEU A 329 9.93 3.20 7.74
C LEU A 329 10.08 2.37 9.03
N GLY A 330 10.48 1.10 8.94
CA GLY A 330 10.68 0.19 10.07
C GLY A 330 9.50 -0.74 10.35
N VAL A 331 8.47 -0.77 9.50
CA VAL A 331 7.36 -1.73 9.64
C VAL A 331 7.87 -3.12 9.27
N SER A 332 7.59 -4.11 10.12
CA SER A 332 8.09 -5.47 9.91
C SER A 332 7.53 -6.09 8.62
N ARG A 333 8.36 -6.88 7.92
CA ARG A 333 8.00 -7.55 6.67
C ARG A 333 6.69 -8.36 6.72
N PRO A 334 6.41 -9.14 7.77
CA PRO A 334 5.14 -9.86 7.88
C PRO A 334 3.95 -8.89 7.91
N VAL A 335 4.08 -7.76 8.59
CA VAL A 335 3.01 -6.76 8.67
C VAL A 335 2.82 -6.06 7.33
N VAL A 336 3.89 -5.56 6.70
CA VAL A 336 3.79 -4.89 5.39
C VAL A 336 3.24 -5.83 4.33
N GLY A 337 3.83 -7.02 4.22
CA GLY A 337 3.48 -8.00 3.21
C GLY A 337 2.02 -8.43 3.29
N ILE A 338 1.43 -8.51 4.49
CA ILE A 338 0.03 -8.92 4.66
C ILE A 338 -0.89 -7.71 4.51
N THR A 339 -0.63 -6.63 5.24
CA THR A 339 -1.59 -5.50 5.35
C THR A 339 -1.68 -4.69 4.07
N VAL A 340 -0.58 -4.43 3.36
CA VAL A 340 -0.58 -3.56 2.18
C VAL A 340 -1.29 -4.22 0.99
N PRO A 341 -0.98 -5.46 0.59
CA PRO A 341 -1.67 -6.12 -0.52
C PRO A 341 -3.12 -6.49 -0.20
N THR A 342 -3.39 -6.97 1.02
CA THR A 342 -4.77 -7.25 1.44
C THR A 342 -5.59 -5.97 1.48
N GLY A 343 -5.03 -4.87 2.01
CA GLY A 343 -5.69 -3.57 2.05
C GLY A 343 -5.98 -3.01 0.65
N TYR A 344 -5.09 -3.23 -0.32
CA TYR A 344 -5.36 -2.83 -1.70
C TYR A 344 -6.64 -3.45 -2.26
N SER A 345 -6.95 -4.69 -1.91
CA SER A 345 -8.13 -5.39 -2.43
C SER A 345 -9.36 -5.30 -1.54
N PHE A 346 -9.19 -5.28 -0.21
CA PHE A 346 -10.28 -5.34 0.75
C PHE A 346 -10.60 -4.00 1.43
N ASN A 347 -9.73 -2.98 1.32
CA ASN A 347 -9.91 -1.68 1.98
C ASN A 347 -10.07 -0.54 0.96
N LEU A 348 -11.11 -0.63 0.14
CA LEU A 348 -11.42 0.33 -0.92
C LEU A 348 -12.32 1.47 -0.40
N ASP A 349 -11.89 2.17 0.66
CA ASP A 349 -12.69 3.18 1.36
C ASP A 349 -13.16 4.33 0.44
N GLY A 350 -12.28 4.79 -0.47
CA GLY A 350 -12.64 5.81 -1.46
C GLY A 350 -13.74 5.34 -2.41
N THR A 351 -13.69 4.07 -2.84
CA THR A 351 -14.74 3.46 -3.67
C THR A 351 -16.03 3.33 -2.88
N ALA A 352 -15.96 2.98 -1.59
CA ALA A 352 -17.14 2.88 -0.72
C ALA A 352 -17.86 4.25 -0.59
N ILE A 353 -17.11 5.33 -0.36
CA ILE A 353 -17.66 6.69 -0.34
C ILE A 353 -18.28 7.04 -1.70
N TYR A 354 -17.55 6.80 -2.79
CA TYR A 354 -18.02 7.10 -4.15
C TYR A 354 -19.31 6.35 -4.49
N LEU A 355 -19.34 5.03 -4.30
CA LEU A 355 -20.50 4.20 -4.62
C LEU A 355 -21.72 4.60 -3.79
N THR A 356 -21.53 4.90 -2.49
CA THR A 356 -22.63 5.38 -1.64
C THR A 356 -23.21 6.69 -2.15
N MET A 357 -22.36 7.66 -2.45
CA MET A 357 -22.80 8.97 -2.95
C MET A 357 -23.38 8.88 -4.37
N ALA A 358 -22.83 8.03 -5.23
CA ALA A 358 -23.36 7.78 -6.56
C ALA A 358 -24.73 7.09 -6.51
N SER A 359 -24.93 6.15 -5.59
CA SER A 359 -26.24 5.53 -5.35
C SER A 359 -27.27 6.55 -4.89
N LEU A 360 -26.92 7.44 -3.96
CA LEU A 360 -27.81 8.54 -3.54
C LEU A 360 -28.10 9.51 -4.69
N PHE A 361 -27.08 9.89 -5.45
CA PHE A 361 -27.23 10.75 -6.63
C PHE A 361 -28.22 10.18 -7.64
N ILE A 362 -28.12 8.89 -7.95
CA ILE A 362 -29.06 8.21 -8.86
C ILE A 362 -30.46 8.17 -8.22
N ALA A 363 -30.56 7.80 -6.94
CA ALA A 363 -31.84 7.73 -6.24
C ALA A 363 -32.59 9.07 -6.18
N GLU A 364 -31.85 10.19 -6.08
CA GLU A 364 -32.41 11.54 -6.06
C GLU A 364 -32.76 12.07 -7.46
N ALA A 365 -32.08 11.59 -8.49
CA ALA A 365 -32.25 12.03 -9.87
C ALA A 365 -33.25 11.19 -10.68
N MET A 366 -33.77 10.10 -10.09
CA MET A 366 -34.75 9.18 -10.67
C MET A 366 -36.20 9.59 -10.42
#